data_AF-E4KZE4-F1
#
_entry.id   AF-E4KZE4-F1
#
_cell.length_a   1.000
_cell.length_b   1.000
_cell.length_c   1.000
_cell.angle_alpha   90.00
_cell.angle_beta   90.00
_cell.angle_gamma   90.00
#
_symmetry.space_group_name_H-M   'P 1'
#
loop_
_entity.id
_entity.type
_entity.pdbx_description
1 polymer ?
#
loop_
_entity_poly.entity_id
_entity_poly.type
_entity_poly.pdbx_seq_one_letter_code
_entity_poly.pdbx_strand_id
1 'polypeptide(L)'
;MRYKTQMTNISWYFDHYGPYSSDVYNILHQDKDIKVQKDTSNFGTVRYVVEPRKDKDSLNYVGLSDKEIEVIDEVITNTRLLSWNQLINYVYATLPIREGKKHTYLNLEEFDI
;
A
#
# COMPACT_ATOMS: atom_id res chain seq x y z
N MET A 1 -4.47 -14.57 7.50
CA MET A 1 -3.14 -14.09 7.06
C MET A 1 -2.07 -14.69 7.96
N ARG A 2 -0.88 -15.03 7.44
CA ARG A 2 0.18 -15.81 8.15
C ARG A 2 0.86 -15.07 9.32
N TYR A 3 0.68 -13.76 9.45
CA TYR A 3 1.56 -12.89 10.25
C TYR A 3 0.94 -12.26 11.51
N LYS A 4 -0.36 -12.47 11.78
CA LYS A 4 -1.09 -12.21 13.06
C LYS A 4 -0.92 -10.84 13.76
N THR A 5 -0.20 -9.88 13.17
CA THR A 5 0.04 -8.55 13.73
C THR A 5 0.05 -7.51 12.61
N GLN A 6 -0.52 -6.34 12.91
CA GLN A 6 -0.45 -5.18 12.02
C GLN A 6 0.98 -4.58 12.07
N MET A 7 1.61 -4.40 10.90
CA MET A 7 2.99 -3.89 10.79
C MET A 7 3.11 -2.38 11.07
N THR A 8 2.04 -1.62 10.83
CA THR A 8 2.05 -0.15 10.95
C THR A 8 0.83 0.33 11.70
N ASN A 9 0.86 1.53 12.30
CA ASN A 9 -0.33 2.12 12.93
C ASN A 9 -1.26 2.84 11.93
N ILE A 10 -1.08 2.61 10.62
CA ILE A 10 -1.88 3.27 9.57
C ILE A 10 -3.33 2.84 9.68
N SER A 11 -4.23 3.82 9.74
CA SER A 11 -5.67 3.58 9.71
C SER A 11 -6.18 3.63 8.28
N TRP A 12 -6.86 2.56 7.86
CA TRP A 12 -7.41 2.43 6.51
C TRP A 12 -8.92 2.63 6.55
N TYR A 13 -9.42 3.57 5.77
CA TYR A 13 -10.84 3.81 5.55
C TYR A 13 -11.28 3.14 4.27
N PHE A 14 -12.29 2.27 4.32
CA PHE A 14 -12.81 1.60 3.13
C PHE A 14 -13.88 2.49 2.48
N ASP A 15 -13.50 3.25 1.46
CA ASP A 15 -14.42 4.16 0.77
C ASP A 15 -15.21 3.46 -0.36
N HIS A 16 -15.76 4.26 -1.27
CA HIS A 16 -16.48 3.72 -2.42
C HIS A 16 -15.57 2.91 -3.39
N TYR A 17 -14.31 3.31 -3.51
CA TYR A 17 -13.32 2.86 -4.49
C TYR A 17 -12.30 1.87 -3.94
N GLY A 18 -12.15 1.77 -2.62
CA GLY A 18 -11.25 0.82 -1.98
C GLY A 18 -10.75 1.25 -0.60
N PRO A 19 -9.82 0.49 -0.02
CA PRO A 19 -9.07 0.97 1.14
C PRO A 19 -8.27 2.22 0.76
N TYR A 20 -8.45 3.28 1.53
CA TYR A 20 -7.73 4.55 1.38
C TYR A 20 -7.19 5.00 2.74
N SER A 21 -6.03 5.65 2.74
CA SER A 21 -5.48 6.29 3.94
C SER A 21 -4.79 7.60 3.59
N SER A 22 -5.16 8.68 4.30
CA SER A 22 -4.47 9.97 4.24
C SER A 22 -3.06 9.89 4.81
N ASP A 23 -2.77 8.95 5.70
CA ASP A 23 -1.45 8.79 6.32
C ASP A 23 -0.41 8.45 5.26
N VAL A 24 -0.75 7.55 4.33
CA VAL A 24 0.11 7.19 3.19
C VAL A 24 0.40 8.42 2.34
N TYR A 25 -0.62 9.23 2.03
CA TYR A 25 -0.42 10.46 1.27
C TYR A 25 0.53 11.43 1.97
N ASN A 26 0.36 11.62 3.29
CA ASN A 26 1.21 12.50 4.09
C ASN A 26 2.66 12.00 4.14
N ILE A 27 2.87 10.71 4.38
CA ILE A 27 4.20 10.07 4.40
C ILE A 27 4.91 10.28 3.06
N LEU A 28 4.21 10.04 1.93
CA LEU A 28 4.79 10.21 0.59
C LEU A 28 5.28 11.64 0.32
N HIS A 29 4.66 12.66 0.91
CA HIS A 29 5.05 14.07 0.72
C HIS A 29 6.11 14.54 1.72
N GLN A 30 6.24 13.86 2.86
CA GLN A 30 7.21 14.20 3.91
C GLN A 30 8.52 13.40 3.79
N ASP A 31 8.49 12.24 3.13
CA ASP A 31 9.65 11.39 2.97
C ASP A 31 10.68 12.01 2.01
N LYS A 32 11.85 12.33 2.56
CA LYS A 32 12.98 12.93 1.84
C LYS A 32 13.59 12.01 0.78
N ASP A 33 13.28 10.72 0.80
CA ASP A 33 13.79 9.71 -0.12
C ASP A 33 12.75 9.36 -1.21
N ILE A 34 11.54 9.95 -1.14
CA ILE A 34 10.47 9.78 -2.13
C ILE A 34 10.24 11.09 -2.90
N LYS A 35 10.06 10.97 -4.21
CA LYS A 35 9.68 12.07 -5.10
C LYS A 35 8.26 11.81 -5.62
N VAL A 36 7.36 12.75 -5.36
CA VAL A 36 6.02 12.76 -5.97
C VAL A 36 6.00 13.84 -7.04
N GLN A 37 5.80 13.46 -8.29
CA GLN A 37 5.73 14.38 -9.44
C GLN A 37 4.30 14.45 -9.97
N LYS A 38 3.77 15.66 -10.12
CA LYS A 38 2.53 15.88 -10.85
C LYS A 38 2.82 15.81 -12.35
N ASP A 39 2.03 15.03 -13.06
CA ASP A 39 2.12 14.86 -14.51
C ASP A 39 0.73 14.89 -15.14
N THR A 40 0.65 15.03 -16.45
CA THR A 40 -0.61 15.04 -17.20
C THR A 40 -0.69 13.80 -18.08
N SER A 41 -1.78 13.05 -17.94
CA SER A 41 -2.02 11.88 -18.78
C SER A 41 -2.27 12.28 -20.24
N ASN A 42 -2.21 11.31 -21.14
CA ASN A 42 -2.55 11.49 -22.55
C ASN A 42 -4.00 11.96 -22.79
N PHE A 43 -4.85 11.92 -21.75
CA PHE A 43 -6.25 12.34 -21.78
C PHE A 43 -6.48 13.70 -21.08
N GLY A 44 -5.40 14.42 -20.73
CA GLY A 44 -5.49 15.73 -20.07
C GLY A 44 -5.82 15.67 -18.57
N THR A 45 -5.87 14.47 -17.98
CA THR A 45 -6.13 14.29 -16.55
C THR A 45 -4.84 14.38 -15.74
N VAL A 46 -4.92 14.93 -14.53
CA VAL A 46 -3.78 14.97 -13.60
C VAL A 46 -3.47 13.56 -13.11
N ARG A 47 -2.19 13.17 -13.16
CA ARG A 47 -1.67 11.97 -12.51
C ARG A 47 -0.50 12.35 -11.58
N TYR A 48 -0.23 11.50 -10.60
CA TYR A 48 0.93 11.62 -9.72
C TYR A 48 1.84 10.41 -9.93
N VAL A 49 3.11 10.66 -10.19
CA VAL A 49 4.14 9.63 -10.35
C VAL A 49 4.99 9.62 -9.08
N VAL A 50 5.13 8.46 -8.45
CA VAL A 50 5.93 8.26 -7.25
C VAL A 50 7.23 7.55 -7.65
N GLU A 51 8.37 8.14 -7.29
CA GLU A 51 9.70 7.66 -7.66
C GLU A 51 10.65 7.74 -6.47
N PRO A 52 11.64 6.84 -6.37
CA PRO A 52 12.71 7.00 -5.40
C PRO A 52 13.60 8.19 -5.77
N ARG A 53 14.08 8.94 -4.76
CA ARG A 53 15.09 10.00 -4.93
C ARG A 53 16.51 9.49 -4.95
N LYS A 54 16.71 8.25 -4.52
CA LYS A 54 18.03 7.62 -4.42
C LYS A 54 18.04 6.25 -5.08
N ASP A 55 19.23 5.81 -5.47
CA ASP A 55 19.42 4.48 -6.02
C ASP A 55 19.09 3.39 -5.00
N LYS A 56 18.64 2.24 -5.50
CA LYS A 56 18.25 1.09 -4.67
C LYS A 56 19.32 0.69 -3.65
N ASP A 57 20.59 0.75 -4.06
CA ASP A 57 21.74 0.36 -3.24
C ASP A 57 22.01 1.31 -2.05
N SER A 58 21.36 2.48 -2.06
CA SER A 58 21.48 3.49 -0.99
C SER A 58 20.29 3.51 -0.04
N LEU A 59 19.26 2.68 -0.30
CA LEU A 59 18.14 2.51 0.62
C LEU A 59 18.62 1.71 1.83
N ASN A 60 18.41 2.27 3.02
CA ASN A 60 18.77 1.63 4.27
C ASN A 60 17.52 1.38 5.10
N TYR A 61 17.18 0.11 5.33
CA TYR A 61 15.97 -0.31 6.02
C TYR A 61 16.16 -0.41 7.54
N VAL A 62 17.00 0.47 8.14
CA VAL A 62 17.27 0.48 9.60
C VAL A 62 15.96 0.75 10.34
N GLY A 63 15.29 -0.30 10.78
CA GLY A 63 13.98 -0.20 11.41
C GLY A 63 13.02 -1.33 11.04
N LEU A 64 13.27 -2.04 9.94
CA LEU A 64 12.54 -3.25 9.60
C LEU A 64 13.26 -4.48 10.14
N SER A 65 12.52 -5.36 10.81
CA SER A 65 12.96 -6.71 11.15
C SER A 65 13.01 -7.59 9.92
N ASP A 66 13.79 -8.68 9.98
CA ASP A 66 13.85 -9.70 8.91
C ASP A 66 12.44 -10.22 8.57
N LYS A 67 11.55 -10.28 9.57
CA LYS A 67 10.18 -10.73 9.35
C LYS A 67 9.36 -9.75 8.53
N GLU A 68 9.48 -8.46 8.82
CA GLU A 68 8.78 -7.42 8.07
C GLU A 68 9.29 -7.34 6.63
N ILE A 69 10.60 -7.50 6.43
CA ILE A 69 11.20 -7.59 5.11
C ILE A 69 10.64 -8.78 4.32
N GLU A 70 10.57 -9.97 4.94
CA GLU A 70 9.98 -11.16 4.30
C GLU A 70 8.53 -10.91 3.83
N VAL A 71 7.72 -10.28 4.67
CA VAL A 71 6.32 -9.94 4.34
C VAL A 71 6.24 -8.96 3.17
N ILE A 72 7.06 -7.91 3.18
CA ILE A 72 7.10 -6.91 2.12
C ILE A 72 7.54 -7.55 0.80
N ASP A 73 8.60 -8.36 0.81
CA ASP A 73 9.11 -9.06 -0.37
C ASP A 73 8.10 -10.06 -0.93
N GLU A 74 7.36 -10.77 -0.06
CA GLU A 74 6.28 -11.66 -0.47
C GLU A 74 5.17 -10.88 -1.20
N VAL A 75 4.72 -9.75 -0.64
CA VAL A 75 3.70 -8.89 -1.26
C VAL A 75 4.18 -8.37 -2.62
N ILE A 76 5.41 -7.86 -2.71
CA ILE A 76 6.00 -7.39 -3.97
C ILE A 76 6.07 -8.52 -4.99
N THR A 77 6.57 -9.69 -4.59
CA THR A 77 6.71 -10.85 -5.48
C THR A 77 5.37 -11.30 -6.04
N ASN A 78 4.33 -11.35 -5.21
CA ASN A 78 2.99 -11.77 -5.59
C ASN A 78 2.26 -10.76 -6.49
N THR A 79 2.64 -9.48 -6.42
CA THR A 79 1.89 -8.38 -7.08
C THR A 79 2.60 -7.76 -8.28
N ARG A 80 3.93 -7.82 -8.37
CA ARG A 80 4.73 -7.08 -9.39
C ARG A 80 4.42 -7.43 -10.84
N LEU A 81 3.85 -8.61 -11.10
CA LEU A 81 3.50 -9.07 -12.46
C LEU A 81 2.00 -8.93 -12.77
N LEU A 82 1.20 -8.44 -11.81
CA LEU A 82 -0.24 -8.29 -12.00
C LEU A 82 -0.53 -7.08 -12.88
N SER A 83 -1.42 -7.27 -13.85
CA SER A 83 -2.08 -6.14 -14.52
C SER A 83 -2.92 -5.35 -13.51
N TRP A 84 -3.30 -4.11 -13.86
CA TRP A 84 -4.14 -3.27 -12.99
C TRP A 84 -5.40 -4.00 -12.50
N ASN A 85 -6.15 -4.66 -13.39
CA ASN A 85 -7.36 -5.37 -13.01
C ASN A 85 -7.07 -6.56 -12.08
N GLN A 86 -5.97 -7.28 -12.29
CA GLN A 86 -5.57 -8.38 -11.43
C GLN A 86 -5.13 -7.88 -10.05
N LEU A 87 -4.40 -6.76 -9.98
CA LEU A 87 -4.00 -6.13 -8.73
C LEU A 87 -5.22 -5.69 -7.92
N ILE A 88 -6.20 -5.03 -8.58
CA ILE A 88 -7.44 -4.62 -7.92
C ILE A 88 -8.19 -5.85 -7.40
N ASN A 89 -8.37 -6.89 -8.21
CA ASN A 89 -9.01 -8.12 -7.77
C ASN A 89 -8.27 -8.78 -6.60
N TYR A 90 -6.94 -8.78 -6.62
CA TYR A 90 -6.10 -9.29 -5.54
C TYR A 90 -6.38 -8.54 -4.23
N VAL A 91 -6.36 -7.21 -4.25
CA VAL A 91 -6.64 -6.37 -3.07
C VAL A 91 -8.04 -6.64 -2.51
N TYR A 92 -9.07 -6.64 -3.37
CA TYR A 92 -10.46 -6.88 -2.96
C TYR A 92 -10.75 -8.29 -2.47
N ALA A 93 -9.90 -9.27 -2.82
CA ALA A 93 -10.01 -10.63 -2.32
C ALA A 93 -9.39 -10.82 -0.93
N THR A 94 -8.63 -9.84 -0.42
CA THR A 94 -8.00 -9.95 0.90
C THR A 94 -8.97 -9.61 2.02
N LEU A 95 -8.80 -10.27 3.16
CA LEU A 95 -9.41 -9.82 4.41
C LEU A 95 -8.61 -8.61 4.94
N PRO A 96 -9.27 -7.60 5.54
CA PRO A 96 -10.70 -7.51 5.79
C PRO A 96 -11.53 -6.99 4.61
N ILE A 97 -10.93 -6.58 3.50
CA ILE A 97 -11.63 -5.85 2.42
C ILE A 97 -12.79 -6.66 1.83
N ARG A 98 -12.61 -7.96 1.65
CA ARG A 98 -13.62 -8.86 1.06
C ARG A 98 -14.92 -8.90 1.86
N GLU A 99 -14.83 -8.90 3.19
CA GLU A 99 -15.98 -9.04 4.11
C GLU A 99 -16.31 -7.73 4.84
N GLY A 100 -15.44 -6.74 4.72
CA GLY A 100 -15.51 -5.47 5.42
C GLY A 100 -16.61 -4.59 4.87
N LYS A 101 -17.16 -3.74 5.75
CA LYS A 101 -18.18 -2.78 5.37
C LYS A 101 -17.53 -1.56 4.72
N LYS A 102 -18.11 -1.08 3.62
CA LYS A 102 -17.77 0.24 3.07
C LYS A 102 -18.20 1.35 4.03
N HIS A 103 -17.52 2.48 3.91
CA HIS A 103 -17.68 3.68 4.72
C HIS A 103 -17.38 3.48 6.21
N THR A 104 -16.47 2.55 6.51
CA THR A 104 -15.95 2.33 7.86
C THR A 104 -14.43 2.18 7.82
N TYR A 105 -13.80 2.34 8.98
CA TYR A 105 -12.41 1.94 9.15
C TYR A 105 -12.29 0.41 9.12
N LEU A 106 -11.25 -0.08 8.46
CA LEU A 106 -10.93 -1.50 8.41
C LEU A 106 -10.31 -1.92 9.74
N ASN A 107 -10.86 -2.97 10.35
CA ASN A 107 -10.19 -3.66 11.44
C ASN A 107 -9.25 -4.70 10.83
N LEU A 108 -7.94 -4.44 10.86
CA LEU A 108 -6.95 -5.36 10.30
C LEU A 108 -6.63 -6.54 11.22
N GLU A 109 -7.06 -6.49 12.48
CA GLU A 109 -6.83 -7.53 13.50
C GLU A 109 -8.00 -8.53 13.61
N GLU A 110 -9.22 -8.13 13.25
CA GLU A 110 -10.45 -8.89 13.54
C GLU A 110 -10.78 -10.02 12.54
N PHE A 111 -10.13 -10.07 11.37
CA PHE A 111 -10.50 -11.01 10.31
C PHE A 111 -9.64 -12.28 10.31
N ASP A 112 -9.51 -12.85 11.50
CA ASP A 112 -9.04 -14.21 11.76
C ASP A 112 -10.19 -15.21 11.53
N ILE A 113 -10.08 -16.05 10.50
CA ILE A 113 -10.79 -17.34 10.40
C ILE A 113 -9.74 -18.43 10.13
#